data_AF-A0A6L6BDA7-F1
#
_entry.id   AF-A0A6L6BDA7-F1
#
_cell.length_a   1.000
_cell.length_b   1.000
_cell.length_c   1.000
_cell.angle_alpha   90.00
_cell.angle_beta   90.00
_cell.angle_gamma   90.00
#
_symmetry.space_group_name_H-M   'P 1'
#
loop_
_entity.id
_entity.type
_entity.pdbx_description
1 polymer ?
#
loop_
_entity_poly.entity_id
_entity_poly.type
_entity_poly.pdbx_seq_one_letter_code
_entity_poly.pdbx_strand_id
1 'polypeptide(L)'
;MKGAHKRAATTLGLVALALTSFLSTSPASSAEIEDELIKLPTEVSASNTGVIFRNYIETFGESVLAARYPNQANGMFKSRPCTSMTDAKCDDGTSLFYTTFLPICTDSAAVDCIEKFVAKNKDGKEFPSGQDSIQPTPSYSVYKADSDSNLIGPGSPTIFAIPGAEHAGGNRYALSVRVQGATPEGEHKTGQKFGKFVPQNINISIIPVDYVKSTQTGEYQKGRWIFDEVEQKSAFQKNPFSTCAIEEDSFCMNQRAFPADFTYQVVIRLRSSTNGWLYGRVQKPDVAITTIPGGEKWDLTAAPVRIPQIWEFV
;
A
#
# COMPACT_ATOMS: atom_id res chain seq x y z
N MET A 1 -59.19 65.32 68.82
CA MET A 1 -58.66 66.58 68.24
C MET A 1 -57.25 66.33 67.74
N LYS A 2 -57.00 66.59 66.45
CA LYS A 2 -55.70 66.80 65.76
C LYS A 2 -54.72 65.59 65.78
N GLY A 3 -54.12 65.13 64.70
CA GLY A 3 -54.00 65.61 63.32
C GLY A 3 -52.64 65.20 62.75
N ALA A 4 -52.66 64.45 61.63
CA ALA A 4 -51.76 64.50 60.47
C ALA A 4 -50.26 64.11 60.52
N HIS A 5 -49.93 63.11 59.66
CA HIS A 5 -48.76 62.98 58.75
C HIS A 5 -47.36 62.70 59.35
N LYS A 6 -46.43 61.91 58.77
CA LYS A 6 -46.23 61.37 57.41
C LYS A 6 -45.05 60.35 57.42
N ARG A 7 -45.04 59.50 56.39
CA ARG A 7 -43.91 58.86 55.66
C ARG A 7 -43.45 57.44 56.01
N ALA A 8 -43.25 56.73 54.89
CA ALA A 8 -43.06 55.31 54.67
C ALA A 8 -41.59 54.90 54.63
N ALA A 9 -41.33 53.62 54.91
CA ALA A 9 -40.18 52.88 54.40
C ALA A 9 -40.65 51.45 54.05
N THR A 10 -40.47 51.09 52.79
CA THR A 10 -40.83 49.81 52.18
C THR A 10 -39.58 48.94 52.11
N THR A 11 -39.61 47.72 52.64
CA THR A 11 -38.57 46.70 52.43
C THR A 11 -39.08 45.62 51.48
N LEU A 12 -38.45 45.51 50.31
CA LEU A 12 -38.66 44.46 49.31
C LEU A 12 -38.04 43.12 49.79
N GLY A 13 -38.82 42.04 49.75
CA GLY A 13 -38.33 40.66 49.84
C GLY A 13 -38.12 40.05 48.46
N LEU A 14 -36.97 39.38 48.27
CA LEU A 14 -36.53 38.78 47.00
C LEU A 14 -37.35 37.53 46.59
N VAL A 15 -37.55 37.43 45.27
CA VAL A 15 -38.10 36.30 44.51
C VAL A 15 -36.95 35.37 44.09
N ALA A 16 -37.15 34.05 44.16
CA ALA A 16 -36.33 33.07 43.45
C ALA A 16 -37.23 32.13 42.65
N LEU A 17 -37.25 32.31 41.32
CA LEU A 17 -37.90 31.45 40.34
C LEU A 17 -36.88 30.38 39.89
N ALA A 18 -37.18 29.10 40.09
CA ALA A 18 -36.36 28.01 39.59
C ALA A 18 -36.76 27.67 38.14
N LEU A 19 -35.87 27.99 37.18
CA LEU A 19 -35.95 27.51 35.79
C LEU A 19 -35.14 26.21 35.68
N THR A 20 -35.81 25.07 35.53
CA THR A 20 -35.16 23.80 35.16
C THR A 20 -35.08 23.69 33.64
N SER A 21 -33.89 23.90 33.09
CA SER A 21 -33.56 23.65 31.68
C SER A 21 -33.36 22.16 31.44
N PHE A 22 -34.26 21.54 30.68
CA PHE A 22 -34.06 20.22 30.07
C PHE A 22 -32.99 20.34 28.97
N LEU A 23 -31.74 20.01 29.30
CA LEU A 23 -30.68 19.76 28.32
C LEU A 23 -30.85 18.33 27.80
N SER A 24 -31.44 18.21 26.61
CA SER A 24 -31.38 16.99 25.80
C SER A 24 -29.93 16.78 25.35
N THR A 25 -29.21 15.86 26.00
CA THR A 25 -27.91 15.39 25.54
C THR A 25 -28.11 14.47 24.35
N SER A 26 -28.04 15.01 23.14
CA SER A 26 -27.80 14.18 21.96
C SER A 26 -26.46 13.47 22.16
N PRO A 27 -26.35 12.14 22.01
CA PRO A 27 -25.05 11.50 21.98
C PRO A 27 -24.31 12.05 20.77
N ALA A 28 -23.19 12.73 21.03
CA ALA A 28 -22.23 13.04 20.00
C ALA A 28 -21.68 11.70 19.49
N SER A 29 -22.23 11.22 18.38
CA SER A 29 -21.57 10.19 17.59
C SER A 29 -20.34 10.86 17.01
N SER A 30 -19.19 10.71 17.68
CA SER A 30 -17.91 10.89 17.01
C SER A 30 -17.93 9.94 15.82
N ALA A 31 -17.96 10.49 14.60
CA ALA A 31 -17.68 9.70 13.42
C ALA A 31 -16.23 9.24 13.59
N GLU A 32 -16.05 7.96 13.94
CA GLU A 32 -14.74 7.33 14.05
C GLU A 32 -14.07 7.51 12.69
N ILE A 33 -13.09 8.40 12.60
CA ILE A 33 -12.34 8.63 11.37
C ILE A 33 -11.61 7.32 11.09
N GLU A 34 -11.93 6.66 9.97
CA GLU A 34 -11.21 5.46 9.54
C GLU A 34 -9.71 5.77 9.52
N ASP A 35 -8.94 4.96 10.23
CA ASP A 35 -7.50 5.14 10.47
C ASP A 35 -6.68 5.19 9.17
N GLU A 36 -7.19 4.64 8.07
CA GLU A 36 -6.50 4.57 6.78
C GLU A 36 -7.00 5.58 5.72
N LEU A 37 -8.01 6.42 6.02
CA LEU A 37 -8.66 7.33 5.04
C LEU A 37 -8.24 8.78 5.12
N ILE A 38 -7.05 9.07 5.62
CA ILE A 38 -6.73 10.46 5.94
C ILE A 38 -6.25 11.22 4.70
N LYS A 39 -7.17 12.02 4.16
CA LYS A 39 -6.93 12.95 3.05
C LYS A 39 -5.95 14.04 3.49
N LEU A 40 -5.01 14.39 2.62
CA LEU A 40 -4.17 15.57 2.83
C LEU A 40 -5.08 16.80 2.89
N PRO A 41 -4.91 17.70 3.88
CA PRO A 41 -5.60 18.98 3.85
C PRO A 41 -5.24 19.70 2.56
N THR A 42 -6.25 20.08 1.78
CA THR A 42 -6.08 20.85 0.55
C THR A 42 -5.80 22.32 0.82
N GLU A 43 -5.98 22.78 2.07
CA GLU A 43 -5.76 24.16 2.48
C GLU A 43 -4.46 24.29 3.26
N VAL A 44 -3.42 24.78 2.59
CA VAL A 44 -2.20 25.26 3.23
C VAL A 44 -2.45 26.72 3.61
N SER A 45 -2.90 26.98 4.84
CA SER A 45 -2.93 28.35 5.35
C SER A 45 -1.62 28.64 6.07
N ALA A 46 -1.13 29.88 6.00
CA ALA A 46 0.07 30.30 6.75
C ALA A 46 -0.10 30.19 8.28
N SER A 47 -1.32 29.92 8.76
CA SER A 47 -1.67 29.84 10.18
C SER A 47 -1.79 28.42 10.73
N ASN A 48 -1.82 27.39 9.87
CA ASN A 48 -2.04 26.01 10.28
C ASN A 48 -0.93 25.13 9.70
N THR A 49 -0.11 24.50 10.56
CA THR A 49 0.88 23.51 10.10
C THR A 49 0.42 22.12 10.52
N GLY A 50 0.15 21.25 9.54
CA GLY A 50 -0.11 19.83 9.79
C GLY A 50 1.14 18.99 9.53
N VAL A 51 1.46 18.06 10.42
CA VAL A 51 2.49 17.03 10.20
C VAL A 51 1.82 15.69 10.03
N ILE A 52 2.21 14.95 8.99
CA ILE A 52 1.67 13.61 8.72
C ILE A 52 2.81 12.62 8.76
N PHE A 53 2.74 11.71 9.73
CA PHE A 53 3.63 10.58 9.80
C PHE A 53 3.06 9.45 8.93
N ARG A 54 3.53 9.39 7.67
CA ARG A 54 3.22 8.27 6.78
C ARG A 54 4.29 7.21 6.88
N ASN A 55 3.89 5.96 7.06
CA ASN A 55 4.80 4.85 6.81
C ASN A 55 4.94 4.67 5.29
N TYR A 56 6.06 5.12 4.73
CA TYR A 56 6.38 4.98 3.32
C TYR A 56 6.83 3.55 3.03
N ILE A 57 5.89 2.60 3.06
CA ILE A 57 6.11 1.32 2.38
C ILE A 57 5.66 1.56 0.95
N GLU A 58 6.58 1.52 -0.03
CA GLU A 58 6.29 1.54 -1.49
C GLU A 58 5.59 0.25 -1.92
N THR A 59 4.44 0.05 -1.33
CA THR A 59 3.63 -1.16 -1.39
C THR A 59 3.11 -1.38 -2.80
N PHE A 60 2.92 -0.27 -3.51
CA PHE A 60 2.42 -0.19 -4.87
C PHE A 60 3.27 0.81 -5.65
N GLY A 61 3.81 0.35 -6.76
CA GLY A 61 4.70 1.07 -7.65
C GLY A 61 4.83 0.26 -8.93
N GLU A 62 5.75 0.61 -9.80
CA GLU A 62 5.82 0.00 -11.12
C GLU A 62 6.91 -1.06 -11.18
N SER A 63 6.65 -2.15 -11.93
CA SER A 63 7.71 -3.11 -12.26
C SER A 63 8.81 -2.39 -13.03
N VAL A 64 10.06 -2.81 -12.86
CA VAL A 64 11.18 -2.34 -13.67
C VAL A 64 12.30 -3.37 -13.69
N LEU A 65 12.98 -3.47 -14.83
CA LEU A 65 14.29 -4.06 -14.97
C LEU A 65 15.25 -2.92 -15.30
N ALA A 66 16.33 -2.77 -14.54
CA ALA A 66 17.28 -1.68 -14.77
C ALA A 66 18.73 -2.12 -14.56
N ALA A 67 19.62 -1.62 -15.40
CA ALA A 67 21.05 -1.71 -15.19
C ALA A 67 21.46 -0.82 -14.02
N ARG A 68 22.34 -1.33 -13.17
CA ARG A 68 23.02 -0.57 -12.13
C ARG A 68 24.43 -0.24 -12.61
N TYR A 69 24.86 0.96 -12.28
CA TYR A 69 26.21 1.44 -12.51
C TYR A 69 26.92 1.62 -11.17
N PRO A 70 28.26 1.68 -11.14
CA PRO A 70 29.00 1.95 -9.91
C PRO A 70 28.48 3.21 -9.24
N ASN A 71 28.38 3.17 -7.91
CA ASN A 71 27.93 4.31 -7.13
C ASN A 71 28.69 5.58 -7.50
N GLN A 72 27.96 6.66 -7.74
CA GLN A 72 28.58 7.98 -7.81
C GLN A 72 29.14 8.35 -6.42
N ALA A 73 30.09 9.29 -6.37
CA ALA A 73 30.71 9.76 -5.13
C ALA A 73 29.69 10.34 -4.11
N ASN A 74 28.47 10.64 -4.55
CA ASN A 74 27.34 11.12 -3.73
C ASN A 74 26.43 9.99 -3.20
N GLY A 75 26.74 8.72 -3.48
CA GLY A 75 25.96 7.57 -3.02
C GLY A 75 24.65 7.29 -3.79
N MET A 76 24.36 8.01 -4.89
CA MET A 76 23.21 7.69 -5.74
C MET A 76 23.54 6.63 -6.78
N PHE A 77 22.66 5.63 -6.89
CA PHE A 77 22.70 4.65 -7.98
C PHE A 77 22.23 5.30 -9.28
N LYS A 78 23.14 5.46 -10.24
CA LYS A 78 22.71 5.63 -11.63
C LYS A 78 22.05 4.32 -12.06
N SER A 79 20.87 4.42 -12.65
CA SER A 79 20.18 3.27 -13.24
C SER A 79 19.58 3.62 -14.59
N ARG A 80 19.43 2.61 -15.45
CA ARG A 80 18.84 2.74 -16.79
C ARG A 80 17.87 1.58 -17.01
N PRO A 81 16.60 1.83 -17.36
CA PRO A 81 15.66 0.76 -17.67
C PRO A 81 16.13 -0.08 -18.85
N CYS A 82 15.94 -1.39 -18.74
CA CYS A 82 16.33 -2.39 -19.74
C CYS A 82 15.11 -3.18 -20.18
N THR A 83 15.19 -3.76 -21.38
CA THR A 83 14.12 -4.59 -21.96
C THR A 83 14.39 -6.09 -21.87
N SER A 84 15.63 -6.50 -21.59
CA SER A 84 16.02 -7.92 -21.50
C SER A 84 17.37 -8.12 -20.80
N MET A 85 17.74 -9.39 -20.59
CA MET A 85 19.04 -9.84 -20.08
C MET A 85 20.23 -9.61 -21.02
N THR A 86 19.99 -9.13 -22.24
CA THR A 86 21.02 -8.87 -23.27
C THR A 86 20.76 -7.53 -23.97
N ASP A 87 20.09 -6.60 -23.29
CA ASP A 87 19.77 -5.30 -23.87
C ASP A 87 21.07 -4.51 -24.11
N ALA A 88 21.37 -4.22 -25.37
CA ALA A 88 22.57 -3.49 -25.77
C ALA A 88 22.66 -2.10 -25.13
N LYS A 89 21.52 -1.48 -24.77
CA LYS A 89 21.51 -0.20 -24.05
C LYS A 89 21.94 -0.33 -22.60
N CYS A 90 21.94 -1.52 -22.04
CA CYS A 90 22.26 -1.78 -20.64
C CYS A 90 23.57 -2.56 -20.46
N ASP A 91 24.21 -2.95 -21.55
CA ASP A 91 25.40 -3.79 -21.59
C ASP A 91 26.66 -3.14 -20.97
N ASP A 92 26.59 -1.83 -20.73
CA ASP A 92 27.58 -1.02 -20.00
C ASP A 92 27.38 -1.04 -18.47
N GLY A 93 26.33 -1.69 -17.97
CA GLY A 93 26.04 -1.84 -16.53
C GLY A 93 26.88 -2.90 -15.83
N THR A 94 27.05 -2.79 -14.51
CA THR A 94 27.77 -3.78 -13.69
C THR A 94 26.91 -4.92 -13.20
N SER A 95 25.59 -4.69 -13.12
CA SER A 95 24.57 -5.67 -12.75
C SER A 95 23.20 -5.21 -13.25
N LEU A 96 22.24 -6.12 -13.26
CA LEU A 96 20.82 -5.78 -13.38
C LEU A 96 20.15 -5.87 -12.03
N PHE A 97 19.14 -5.04 -11.83
CA PHE A 97 18.17 -5.12 -10.75
C PHE A 97 16.77 -5.16 -11.34
N TYR A 98 15.89 -5.93 -10.70
CA TYR A 98 14.48 -5.87 -11.00
C TYR A 98 13.63 -5.74 -9.73
N THR A 99 12.49 -5.10 -9.90
CA THR A 99 11.35 -5.22 -9.00
C THR A 99 10.12 -5.56 -9.82
N THR A 100 9.31 -6.49 -9.32
CA THR A 100 8.04 -6.83 -9.93
C THR A 100 7.04 -7.41 -8.93
N PHE A 101 5.83 -7.72 -9.39
CA PHE A 101 4.77 -8.31 -8.59
C PHE A 101 4.45 -9.70 -9.10
N LEU A 102 4.24 -10.65 -8.17
CA LEU A 102 3.90 -12.01 -8.56
C LEU A 102 2.48 -12.08 -9.16
N PRO A 103 2.31 -12.74 -10.30
CA PRO A 103 1.00 -13.05 -10.86
C PRO A 103 0.30 -14.16 -10.06
N ILE A 104 -0.96 -14.46 -10.39
CA ILE A 104 -1.65 -15.65 -9.89
C ILE A 104 -1.11 -16.91 -10.59
N CYS A 105 -1.00 -18.01 -9.85
CA CYS A 105 -0.55 -19.28 -10.41
C CYS A 105 -1.55 -19.81 -11.46
N THR A 106 -1.03 -20.25 -12.60
CA THR A 106 -1.82 -20.90 -13.66
C THR A 106 -2.23 -22.32 -13.30
N ASP A 107 -1.39 -23.00 -12.54
CA ASP A 107 -1.53 -24.40 -12.13
C ASP A 107 -0.66 -24.71 -10.90
N SER A 108 -0.74 -25.93 -10.40
CA SER A 108 -0.01 -26.39 -9.21
C SER A 108 1.48 -26.67 -9.43
N ALA A 109 1.99 -26.60 -10.66
CA ALA A 109 3.40 -26.74 -10.99
C ALA A 109 4.08 -25.36 -11.19
N ALA A 110 3.30 -24.30 -11.40
CA ALA A 110 3.79 -22.94 -11.51
C ALA A 110 4.59 -22.50 -10.27
N VAL A 111 5.59 -21.65 -10.50
CA VAL A 111 6.42 -21.01 -9.49
C VAL A 111 6.51 -19.51 -9.78
N ASP A 112 6.88 -18.74 -8.76
CA ASP A 112 6.84 -17.26 -8.75
C ASP A 112 5.43 -16.71 -8.95
N CYS A 113 4.50 -17.19 -8.13
CA CYS A 113 3.10 -16.85 -8.26
C CYS A 113 2.33 -16.95 -6.93
N ILE A 114 1.16 -16.34 -6.87
CA ILE A 114 0.21 -16.40 -5.76
C ILE A 114 -0.71 -17.60 -5.98
N GLU A 115 -0.67 -18.56 -5.06
CA GLU A 115 -1.47 -19.79 -5.10
C GLU A 115 -2.84 -19.59 -4.44
N LYS A 116 -2.88 -18.90 -3.30
CA LYS A 116 -4.11 -18.72 -2.52
C LYS A 116 -4.12 -17.36 -1.82
N PHE A 117 -5.29 -16.73 -1.78
CA PHE A 117 -5.57 -15.61 -0.90
C PHE A 117 -6.98 -15.78 -0.31
N VAL A 118 -7.13 -15.80 1.02
CA VAL A 118 -8.43 -15.94 1.69
C VAL A 118 -8.48 -15.13 2.98
N ALA A 119 -9.69 -14.78 3.41
CA ALA A 119 -9.93 -14.25 4.75
C ALA A 119 -10.54 -15.34 5.65
N LYS A 120 -10.26 -15.28 6.95
CA LYS A 120 -10.83 -16.17 7.97
C LYS A 120 -11.39 -15.30 9.09
N ASN A 121 -12.64 -15.53 9.48
CA ASN A 121 -13.19 -14.87 10.65
C ASN A 121 -12.65 -15.51 11.95
N LYS A 122 -13.01 -14.94 13.10
CA LYS A 122 -12.66 -15.48 14.43
C LYS A 122 -13.08 -16.93 14.70
N ASP A 123 -14.10 -17.43 14.00
CA ASP A 123 -14.60 -18.80 14.13
C ASP A 123 -13.82 -19.79 13.24
N GLY A 124 -12.84 -19.29 12.48
CA GLY A 124 -12.06 -20.08 11.52
C GLY A 124 -12.78 -20.36 10.19
N LYS A 125 -13.95 -19.75 9.96
CA LYS A 125 -14.65 -19.87 8.67
C LYS A 125 -13.86 -19.16 7.59
N GLU A 126 -13.49 -19.90 6.55
CA GLU A 126 -12.82 -19.37 5.36
C GLU A 126 -13.80 -18.67 4.42
N PHE A 127 -13.38 -17.50 3.93
CA PHE A 127 -14.03 -16.72 2.89
C PHE A 127 -13.06 -16.66 1.69
N PRO A 128 -13.38 -17.34 0.57
CA PRO A 128 -12.52 -17.38 -0.58
C PRO A 128 -12.45 -16.00 -1.26
N SER A 129 -11.26 -15.64 -1.73
CA SER A 129 -11.12 -14.48 -2.61
C SER A 129 -11.32 -14.88 -4.08
N GLY A 130 -11.86 -13.96 -4.88
CA GLY A 130 -11.87 -14.04 -6.33
C GLY A 130 -11.29 -12.76 -6.93
N GLN A 131 -10.68 -12.83 -8.11
CA GLN A 131 -10.22 -11.62 -8.80
C GLN A 131 -11.40 -10.69 -9.07
N ASP A 132 -11.26 -9.41 -8.69
CA ASP A 132 -12.26 -8.39 -9.01
C ASP A 132 -12.24 -8.09 -10.52
N SER A 133 -13.36 -7.64 -11.08
CA SER A 133 -13.42 -7.25 -12.49
C SER A 133 -12.60 -5.98 -12.78
N ILE A 134 -12.34 -5.17 -11.76
CA ILE A 134 -11.50 -3.98 -11.82
C ILE A 134 -10.08 -4.38 -11.41
N GLN A 135 -9.17 -4.38 -12.38
CA GLN A 135 -7.75 -4.59 -12.16
C GLN A 135 -6.94 -3.35 -12.57
N PRO A 136 -5.75 -3.12 -11.97
CA PRO A 136 -4.80 -2.13 -12.45
C PRO A 136 -4.42 -2.45 -13.89
N THR A 137 -4.08 -1.42 -14.67
CA THR A 137 -3.61 -1.66 -16.04
C THR A 137 -2.28 -2.43 -16.00
N PRO A 138 -1.94 -3.19 -17.07
CA PRO A 138 -0.65 -3.84 -17.17
C PRO A 138 0.50 -2.86 -16.94
N SER A 139 1.63 -3.37 -16.46
CA SER A 139 2.78 -2.52 -16.21
C SER A 139 3.26 -1.84 -17.51
N TYR A 140 3.67 -0.58 -17.41
CA TYR A 140 4.37 0.17 -18.45
C TYR A 140 5.77 -0.37 -18.73
N SER A 141 6.35 -1.18 -17.83
CA SER A 141 7.60 -1.87 -18.11
C SER A 141 7.41 -2.95 -19.16
N VAL A 142 8.21 -2.88 -20.22
CA VAL A 142 8.10 -3.76 -21.40
C VAL A 142 9.15 -4.87 -21.44
N TYR A 143 9.88 -5.08 -20.32
CA TYR A 143 10.91 -6.11 -20.30
C TYR A 143 10.31 -7.52 -20.35
N LYS A 144 11.07 -8.48 -20.88
CA LYS A 144 10.62 -9.86 -21.02
C LYS A 144 11.07 -10.72 -19.85
N ALA A 145 10.21 -11.63 -19.40
CA ALA A 145 10.58 -12.69 -18.46
C ALA A 145 11.69 -13.58 -19.05
N ASP A 146 12.54 -14.12 -18.20
CA ASP A 146 13.62 -15.05 -18.57
C ASP A 146 13.81 -16.07 -17.45
N SER A 147 13.25 -17.27 -17.64
CA SER A 147 13.29 -18.32 -16.65
C SER A 147 14.69 -18.84 -16.37
N ASP A 148 15.59 -18.83 -17.36
CA ASP A 148 16.96 -19.35 -17.20
C ASP A 148 17.80 -18.46 -16.30
N SER A 149 17.49 -17.15 -16.33
CA SER A 149 18.11 -16.11 -15.51
C SER A 149 17.34 -15.81 -14.23
N ASN A 150 16.25 -16.51 -13.92
CA ASN A 150 15.36 -16.22 -12.78
C ASN A 150 14.73 -14.81 -12.83
N LEU A 151 14.51 -14.26 -14.03
CA LEU A 151 13.80 -13.01 -14.22
C LEU A 151 12.31 -13.26 -14.38
N ILE A 152 11.53 -12.80 -13.41
CA ILE A 152 10.07 -12.78 -13.46
C ILE A 152 9.64 -11.61 -14.33
N GLY A 153 8.62 -11.82 -15.19
CA GLY A 153 8.11 -10.77 -16.07
C GLY A 153 7.42 -9.63 -15.33
N PRO A 154 7.14 -8.50 -16.02
CA PRO A 154 6.52 -7.34 -15.40
C PRO A 154 5.07 -7.66 -14.98
N GLY A 155 4.83 -7.61 -13.66
CA GLY A 155 3.51 -7.72 -13.05
C GLY A 155 2.95 -6.39 -12.52
N SER A 156 1.72 -6.48 -12.03
CA SER A 156 1.01 -5.43 -11.29
C SER A 156 0.39 -6.05 -10.03
N PRO A 157 0.10 -5.25 -8.98
CA PRO A 157 -0.72 -5.70 -7.86
C PRO A 157 -2.08 -6.24 -8.35
N THR A 158 -2.65 -7.19 -7.63
CA THR A 158 -3.94 -7.80 -8.00
C THR A 158 -5.03 -7.37 -7.03
N ILE A 159 -6.20 -7.01 -7.55
CA ILE A 159 -7.38 -6.70 -6.75
C ILE A 159 -8.23 -7.96 -6.62
N PHE A 160 -8.62 -8.26 -5.39
CA PHE A 160 -9.51 -9.36 -5.07
C PHE A 160 -10.78 -8.82 -4.44
N ALA A 161 -11.90 -9.52 -4.66
CA ALA A 161 -13.11 -9.37 -3.89
C ALA A 161 -13.24 -10.56 -2.91
N ILE A 162 -13.59 -10.29 -1.65
CA ILE A 162 -13.82 -11.31 -0.62
C ILE A 162 -15.24 -11.15 -0.04
N PRO A 163 -16.26 -11.76 -0.64
CA PRO A 163 -17.62 -11.74 -0.09
C PRO A 163 -17.67 -12.36 1.31
N GLY A 164 -18.29 -11.66 2.26
CA GLY A 164 -18.38 -12.05 3.67
C GLY A 164 -17.23 -11.52 4.55
N ALA A 165 -16.28 -10.79 3.97
CA ALA A 165 -15.26 -10.02 4.68
C ALA A 165 -15.33 -8.54 4.25
N GLU A 166 -16.46 -7.89 4.50
CA GLU A 166 -16.70 -6.51 4.11
C GLU A 166 -16.00 -5.50 5.03
N HIS A 167 -15.44 -4.44 4.45
CA HIS A 167 -15.01 -3.22 5.11
C HIS A 167 -15.94 -2.07 4.71
N ALA A 168 -15.74 -0.88 5.28
CA ALA A 168 -16.61 0.29 5.05
C ALA A 168 -16.70 0.75 3.58
N GLY A 169 -15.77 0.32 2.72
CA GLY A 169 -15.71 0.62 1.29
C GLY A 169 -16.16 -0.52 0.37
N GLY A 170 -16.76 -1.59 0.92
CA GLY A 170 -17.16 -2.77 0.16
C GLY A 170 -16.39 -4.01 0.59
N ASN A 171 -15.88 -4.79 -0.36
CA ASN A 171 -15.21 -6.07 -0.09
C ASN A 171 -13.95 -6.27 -0.95
N ARG A 172 -13.32 -5.18 -1.41
CA ARG A 172 -12.15 -5.24 -2.29
C ARG A 172 -10.86 -5.14 -1.49
N TYR A 173 -9.89 -5.93 -1.89
CA TYR A 173 -8.58 -6.02 -1.27
C TYR A 173 -7.51 -6.00 -2.34
N ALA A 174 -6.58 -5.06 -2.25
CA ALA A 174 -5.36 -5.06 -3.04
C ALA A 174 -4.33 -5.98 -2.38
N LEU A 175 -3.92 -7.03 -3.09
CA LEU A 175 -2.81 -7.89 -2.71
C LEU A 175 -1.60 -7.57 -3.59
N SER A 176 -0.51 -7.18 -2.95
CA SER A 176 0.79 -6.93 -3.55
C SER A 176 1.79 -7.92 -2.98
N VAL A 177 2.34 -8.78 -3.84
CA VAL A 177 3.51 -9.59 -3.52
C VAL A 177 4.65 -9.11 -4.40
N ARG A 178 5.38 -8.10 -3.91
CA ARG A 178 6.50 -7.51 -4.62
C ARG A 178 7.75 -8.34 -4.37
N VAL A 179 8.46 -8.69 -5.43
CA VAL A 179 9.75 -9.36 -5.39
C VAL A 179 10.81 -8.47 -6.00
N GLN A 180 12.00 -8.53 -5.43
CA GLN A 180 13.17 -7.78 -5.87
C GLN A 180 14.36 -8.71 -5.96
N GLY A 181 15.19 -8.52 -6.97
CA GLY A 181 16.42 -9.27 -7.13
C GLY A 181 17.46 -8.50 -7.92
N ALA A 182 18.72 -8.91 -7.78
CA ALA A 182 19.81 -8.39 -8.59
C ALA A 182 20.71 -9.52 -9.08
N THR A 183 21.35 -9.31 -10.22
CA THR A 183 22.45 -10.17 -10.66
C THR A 183 23.70 -9.83 -9.85
N PRO A 184 24.67 -10.76 -9.72
CA PRO A 184 25.96 -10.48 -9.10
C PRO A 184 26.61 -9.22 -9.68
N GLU A 185 27.15 -8.37 -8.82
CA GLU A 185 27.78 -7.12 -9.23
C GLU A 185 29.22 -7.37 -9.71
N GLY A 186 29.58 -6.75 -10.84
CA GLY A 186 30.94 -6.80 -11.38
C GLY A 186 31.29 -8.07 -12.15
N GLU A 187 30.37 -9.03 -12.26
CA GLU A 187 30.55 -10.24 -13.07
C GLU A 187 30.19 -10.04 -14.55
N HIS A 188 29.41 -8.99 -14.86
CA HIS A 188 29.01 -8.70 -16.23
C HIS A 188 30.18 -8.23 -17.10
N LYS A 189 30.24 -8.73 -18.33
CA LYS A 189 31.17 -8.25 -19.36
C LYS A 189 30.36 -7.85 -20.59
N THR A 190 30.73 -6.72 -21.18
CA THR A 190 30.12 -6.20 -22.41
C THR A 190 30.05 -7.30 -23.49
N GLY A 191 28.89 -7.43 -24.12
CA GLY A 191 28.57 -8.43 -25.14
C GLY A 191 28.12 -9.77 -24.58
N GLN A 192 28.03 -9.94 -23.25
CA GLN A 192 27.57 -11.17 -22.61
C GLN A 192 26.12 -11.04 -22.10
N LYS A 193 25.50 -12.18 -21.80
CA LYS A 193 24.23 -12.19 -21.06
C LYS A 193 24.54 -11.94 -19.58
N PHE A 194 23.76 -11.09 -18.94
CA PHE A 194 23.86 -10.90 -17.49
C PHE A 194 23.65 -12.22 -16.73
N GLY A 195 24.26 -12.33 -15.55
CA GLY A 195 24.15 -13.49 -14.66
C GLY A 195 22.71 -13.77 -14.18
N LYS A 196 22.54 -14.81 -13.37
CA LYS A 196 21.23 -15.14 -12.80
C LYS A 196 20.87 -14.18 -11.66
N PHE A 197 19.59 -13.87 -11.55
CA PHE A 197 19.08 -13.08 -10.43
C PHE A 197 19.15 -13.87 -9.11
N VAL A 198 19.62 -13.17 -8.09
CA VAL A 198 19.53 -13.60 -6.69
C VAL A 198 18.43 -12.77 -6.01
N PRO A 199 17.47 -13.40 -5.31
CA PRO A 199 16.45 -12.70 -4.54
C PRO A 199 17.07 -11.77 -3.49
N GLN A 200 16.59 -10.54 -3.40
CA GLN A 200 17.03 -9.54 -2.43
C GLN A 200 15.96 -9.26 -1.38
N ASN A 201 14.71 -9.07 -1.82
CA ASN A 201 13.62 -8.74 -0.91
C ASN A 201 12.28 -9.23 -1.47
N ILE A 202 11.40 -9.61 -0.55
CA ILE A 202 9.99 -9.90 -0.84
C ILE A 202 9.16 -9.07 0.13
N ASN A 203 8.19 -8.32 -0.40
CA ASN A 203 7.22 -7.57 0.36
C ASN A 203 5.81 -8.09 0.04
N ILE A 204 5.10 -8.54 1.06
CA ILE A 204 3.71 -8.95 0.96
C ILE A 204 2.86 -7.92 1.69
N SER A 205 1.88 -7.38 0.99
CA SER A 205 0.97 -6.39 1.55
C SER A 205 -0.44 -6.62 1.09
N ILE A 206 -1.36 -6.61 2.05
CA ILE A 206 -2.79 -6.69 1.85
C ILE A 206 -3.36 -5.34 2.29
N ILE A 207 -4.18 -4.73 1.46
CA ILE A 207 -4.76 -3.42 1.75
C ILE A 207 -6.24 -3.46 1.34
N PRO A 208 -7.20 -3.30 2.27
CA PRO A 208 -8.60 -3.09 1.92
C PRO A 208 -8.73 -1.80 1.13
N VAL A 209 -9.51 -1.83 0.05
CA VAL A 209 -9.58 -0.70 -0.89
C VAL A 209 -10.99 -0.37 -1.31
N ASP A 210 -11.26 0.92 -1.50
CA ASP A 210 -12.47 1.44 -2.11
C ASP A 210 -12.18 2.06 -3.47
N TYR A 211 -13.03 1.73 -4.46
CA TYR A 211 -12.88 2.18 -5.83
C TYR A 211 -13.55 3.54 -6.04
N VAL A 212 -12.75 4.51 -6.48
CA VAL A 212 -13.24 5.83 -6.88
C VAL A 212 -12.83 6.08 -8.32
N LYS A 213 -13.84 6.20 -9.20
CA LYS A 213 -13.62 6.53 -10.61
C LYS A 213 -13.24 8.00 -10.75
N SER A 214 -12.32 8.29 -11.67
CA SER A 214 -11.99 9.66 -12.08
C SER A 214 -13.23 10.38 -12.62
N THR A 215 -13.38 11.63 -12.20
CA THR A 215 -14.41 12.57 -12.64
C THR A 215 -13.91 13.54 -13.70
N GLN A 216 -12.58 13.70 -13.81
CA GLN A 216 -11.93 14.61 -14.75
C GLN A 216 -10.59 14.06 -15.26
N THR A 217 -10.25 14.37 -16.51
CA THR A 217 -8.97 13.94 -17.10
C THR A 217 -7.78 14.45 -16.30
N GLY A 218 -6.88 13.53 -15.93
CA GLY A 218 -5.65 13.85 -15.20
C GLY A 218 -5.83 14.00 -13.68
N GLU A 219 -7.01 13.69 -13.13
CA GLU A 219 -7.24 13.63 -11.67
C GLU A 219 -6.28 12.67 -10.97
N TYR A 220 -6.04 11.52 -11.61
CA TYR A 220 -5.12 10.48 -11.15
C TYR A 220 -4.06 10.23 -12.21
N GLN A 221 -2.89 9.78 -11.77
CA GLN A 221 -1.77 9.47 -12.65
C GLN A 221 -1.11 8.18 -12.21
N LYS A 222 -1.11 7.17 -13.09
CA LYS A 222 -0.35 5.95 -12.82
C LYS A 222 1.13 6.27 -12.71
N GLY A 223 1.74 5.72 -11.66
CA GLY A 223 3.17 5.86 -11.43
C GLY A 223 3.97 5.20 -12.57
N ARG A 224 5.02 5.87 -13.05
CA ARG A 224 5.86 5.36 -14.15
C ARG A 224 7.33 5.65 -13.92
N TRP A 225 8.19 4.76 -14.40
CA TRP A 225 9.63 5.03 -14.45
C TRP A 225 9.94 5.92 -15.65
N ILE A 226 10.65 7.02 -15.40
CA ILE A 226 11.17 7.91 -16.44
C ILE A 226 12.69 7.85 -16.38
N PHE A 227 13.30 7.72 -17.56
CA PHE A 227 14.73 7.86 -17.73
C PHE A 227 15.01 9.11 -18.55
N ASP A 228 15.81 10.01 -17.97
CA ASP A 228 16.34 11.17 -18.66
C ASP A 228 17.67 10.79 -19.32
N GLU A 229 17.71 10.80 -20.66
CA GLU A 229 18.93 10.46 -21.42
C GLU A 229 20.04 11.52 -21.27
N VAL A 230 19.69 12.78 -21.06
CA VAL A 230 20.67 13.87 -20.96
C VAL A 230 21.33 13.84 -19.58
N GLU A 231 20.52 13.77 -18.53
CA GLU A 231 21.01 13.70 -17.15
C GLU A 231 21.47 12.30 -16.75
N GLN A 232 21.10 11.29 -17.53
CA GLN A 232 21.40 9.88 -17.26
C GLN A 232 20.87 9.41 -15.90
N LYS A 233 19.63 9.82 -15.57
CA LYS A 233 18.96 9.53 -14.29
C LYS A 233 17.64 8.83 -14.52
N SER A 234 17.32 7.90 -13.63
CA SER A 234 15.98 7.34 -13.50
C SER A 234 15.26 7.91 -12.30
N ALA A 235 13.98 8.24 -12.48
CA ALA A 235 13.09 8.63 -11.40
C ALA A 235 11.75 7.92 -11.56
N PHE A 236 11.16 7.52 -10.43
CA PHE A 236 9.78 7.07 -10.40
C PHE A 236 8.87 8.30 -10.30
N GLN A 237 8.16 8.61 -11.38
CA GLN A 237 7.19 9.70 -11.39
C GLN A 237 5.84 9.16 -10.94
N LYS A 238 5.38 9.60 -9.77
CA LYS A 238 4.04 9.38 -9.23
C LYS A 238 3.56 10.69 -8.59
N ASN A 239 2.25 10.88 -8.48
CA ASN A 239 1.70 11.99 -7.70
C ASN A 239 2.11 11.84 -6.21
N PRO A 240 2.98 12.72 -5.68
CA PRO A 240 3.48 12.59 -4.31
C PRO A 240 2.39 12.89 -3.26
N PHE A 241 1.31 13.54 -3.67
CA PHE A 241 0.16 13.87 -2.83
C PHE A 241 -0.98 12.86 -2.98
N SER A 242 -0.80 11.80 -3.77
CA SER A 242 -1.82 10.77 -3.87
C SER A 242 -2.06 10.09 -2.52
N THR A 243 -3.32 9.88 -2.18
CA THR A 243 -3.75 9.07 -1.03
C THR A 243 -4.23 7.68 -1.45
N CYS A 244 -4.13 7.36 -2.75
CA CYS A 244 -4.52 6.08 -3.28
C CYS A 244 -3.53 5.00 -2.86
N ALA A 245 -4.06 3.85 -2.43
CA ALA A 245 -3.31 2.60 -2.37
C ALA A 245 -2.76 2.29 -3.76
N ILE A 246 -3.66 2.25 -4.75
CA ILE A 246 -3.33 2.07 -6.16
C ILE A 246 -3.94 3.24 -6.93
N GLU A 247 -3.09 3.95 -7.65
CA GLU A 247 -3.47 5.08 -8.48
C GLU A 247 -3.29 4.69 -9.95
N GLU A 248 -4.37 4.80 -10.71
CA GLU A 248 -4.43 4.53 -12.14
C GLU A 248 -5.01 5.75 -12.85
N ASP A 249 -4.73 5.94 -14.14
CA ASP A 249 -5.12 7.16 -14.87
C ASP A 249 -6.64 7.45 -14.86
N SER A 250 -7.46 6.42 -14.61
CA SER A 250 -8.93 6.51 -14.62
C SER A 250 -9.60 6.23 -13.28
N PHE A 251 -8.84 5.83 -12.24
CA PHE A 251 -9.40 5.54 -10.93
C PHE A 251 -8.35 5.54 -9.80
N CYS A 252 -8.86 5.71 -8.59
CA CYS A 252 -8.11 5.60 -7.35
C CYS A 252 -8.72 4.49 -6.50
N MET A 253 -7.86 3.61 -5.99
CA MET A 253 -8.20 2.65 -4.95
C MET A 253 -7.77 3.24 -3.61
N ASN A 254 -8.70 3.82 -2.86
CA ASN A 254 -8.41 4.44 -1.55
C ASN A 254 -8.23 3.37 -0.48
N GLN A 255 -7.25 3.54 0.39
CA GLN A 255 -7.05 2.65 1.53
C GLN A 255 -8.26 2.71 2.48
N ARG A 256 -8.64 1.56 3.04
CA ARG A 256 -9.71 1.40 4.02
C ARG A 256 -9.21 0.59 5.20
N ALA A 257 -9.86 0.79 6.35
CA ALA A 257 -9.57 0.00 7.54
C ALA A 257 -9.93 -1.47 7.30
N PHE A 258 -9.14 -2.37 7.88
CA PHE A 258 -9.49 -3.79 7.91
C PHE A 258 -10.74 -4.02 8.78
N PRO A 259 -11.64 -4.94 8.40
CA PRO A 259 -12.71 -5.35 9.29
C PRO A 259 -12.14 -6.03 10.55
N ALA A 260 -12.82 -5.83 11.67
CA ALA A 260 -12.45 -6.47 12.93
C ALA A 260 -12.60 -7.99 12.84
N ASP A 261 -11.85 -8.71 13.67
CA ASP A 261 -11.97 -10.17 13.85
C ASP A 261 -11.71 -11.02 12.59
N PHE A 262 -10.92 -10.50 11.65
CA PHE A 262 -10.44 -11.25 10.49
C PHE A 262 -8.93 -11.50 10.54
N THR A 263 -8.53 -12.65 10.01
CA THR A 263 -7.15 -12.98 9.64
C THR A 263 -7.09 -13.27 8.15
N TYR A 264 -5.94 -13.06 7.54
CA TYR A 264 -5.75 -13.24 6.11
C TYR A 264 -4.65 -14.25 5.87
N GLN A 265 -4.92 -15.19 4.96
CA GLN A 265 -3.98 -16.21 4.53
C GLN A 265 -3.56 -15.92 3.09
N VAL A 266 -2.25 -15.86 2.85
CA VAL A 266 -1.62 -15.74 1.53
C VAL A 266 -0.68 -16.92 1.36
N VAL A 267 -0.88 -17.68 0.28
CA VAL A 267 0.01 -18.77 -0.12
C VAL A 267 0.70 -18.37 -1.41
N ILE A 268 2.03 -18.37 -1.42
CA ILE A 268 2.85 -18.08 -2.60
C ILE A 268 3.78 -19.24 -2.90
N ARG A 269 4.12 -19.39 -4.19
CA ARG A 269 5.09 -20.35 -4.69
C ARG A 269 6.26 -19.57 -5.27
N LEU A 270 7.47 -19.87 -4.85
CA LEU A 270 8.68 -19.16 -5.26
C LEU A 270 9.69 -20.17 -5.79
N ARG A 271 10.41 -19.84 -6.86
CA ARG A 271 11.45 -20.75 -7.40
C ARG A 271 12.69 -20.85 -6.51
N SER A 272 12.95 -19.80 -5.73
CA SER A 272 14.20 -19.64 -5.00
C SER A 272 13.91 -19.18 -3.57
N SER A 273 14.56 -19.85 -2.62
CA SER A 273 14.49 -19.50 -1.20
C SER A 273 15.15 -18.14 -0.95
N THR A 274 14.48 -17.25 -0.24
CA THR A 274 15.13 -16.11 0.40
C THR A 274 15.54 -16.55 1.81
N ASN A 275 16.83 -16.85 2.01
CA ASN A 275 17.37 -16.91 3.36
C ASN A 275 17.29 -15.51 3.97
N GLY A 276 16.41 -15.30 4.96
CA GLY A 276 16.20 -13.96 5.50
C GLY A 276 15.23 -13.90 6.67
N TRP A 277 15.06 -12.69 7.19
CA TRP A 277 14.12 -12.38 8.27
C TRP A 277 12.78 -11.96 7.69
N LEU A 278 11.69 -12.54 8.20
CA LEU A 278 10.33 -12.03 7.97
C LEU A 278 9.99 -11.04 9.08
N TYR A 279 9.73 -9.79 8.70
CA TYR A 279 9.33 -8.72 9.61
C TYR A 279 8.22 -7.89 8.97
N GLY A 280 7.35 -7.31 9.79
CA GLY A 280 6.25 -6.51 9.29
C GLY A 280 5.28 -6.07 10.36
N ARG A 281 4.22 -5.39 9.94
CA ARG A 281 3.11 -4.93 10.80
C ARG A 281 2.01 -5.98 10.83
N VAL A 282 2.33 -7.13 11.41
CA VAL A 282 1.44 -8.29 11.48
C VAL A 282 1.26 -8.73 12.92
N GLN A 283 0.02 -9.05 13.30
CA GLN A 283 -0.28 -9.58 14.62
C GLN A 283 -0.47 -11.10 14.53
N LYS A 284 0.18 -11.85 15.45
CA LYS A 284 0.12 -13.32 15.52
C LYS A 284 0.39 -13.98 14.15
N PRO A 285 1.53 -13.70 13.50
CA PRO A 285 1.84 -14.35 12.24
C PRO A 285 2.06 -15.86 12.47
N ASP A 286 1.46 -16.66 11.61
CA ASP A 286 1.73 -18.09 11.44
C ASP A 286 2.32 -18.27 10.04
N VAL A 287 3.50 -18.88 9.97
CA VAL A 287 4.26 -19.01 8.71
C VAL A 287 4.76 -20.43 8.58
N ALA A 288 4.36 -21.09 7.50
CA ALA A 288 4.87 -22.39 7.12
C ALA A 288 5.56 -22.31 5.76
N ILE A 289 6.82 -22.74 5.70
CA ILE A 289 7.60 -22.84 4.47
C ILE A 289 7.82 -24.32 4.17
N THR A 290 7.41 -24.74 2.98
CA THR A 290 7.50 -26.15 2.55
C THR A 290 8.19 -26.23 1.20
N THR A 291 9.10 -27.18 1.03
CA THR A 291 9.75 -27.42 -0.26
C THR A 291 8.75 -28.06 -1.23
N ILE A 292 8.73 -27.58 -2.47
CA ILE A 292 7.88 -28.08 -3.57
C ILE A 292 8.77 -28.36 -4.79
N PRO A 293 8.31 -29.17 -5.77
CA PRO A 293 9.00 -29.26 -7.05
C PRO A 293 9.19 -27.86 -7.66
N GLY A 294 10.42 -27.52 -7.98
CA GLY A 294 10.78 -26.22 -8.56
C GLY A 294 11.02 -25.08 -7.57
N GLY A 295 10.84 -25.28 -6.25
CA GLY A 295 11.17 -24.24 -5.27
C GLY A 295 10.52 -24.44 -3.89
N GLU A 296 9.91 -23.38 -3.36
CA GLU A 296 9.27 -23.37 -2.03
C GLU A 296 7.85 -22.81 -2.10
N LYS A 297 6.99 -23.34 -1.24
CA LYS A 297 5.65 -22.82 -0.97
C LYS A 297 5.63 -22.20 0.41
N TRP A 298 5.26 -20.93 0.47
CA TRP A 298 5.11 -20.19 1.71
C TRP A 298 3.62 -20.00 1.98
N ASP A 299 3.17 -20.44 3.14
CA ASP A 299 1.82 -20.24 3.66
C ASP A 299 1.91 -19.27 4.84
N LEU A 300 1.42 -18.05 4.64
CA LEU A 300 1.46 -16.99 5.63
C LEU A 300 0.04 -16.64 6.05
N THR A 301 -0.24 -16.76 7.34
CA THR A 301 -1.50 -16.30 7.93
C THR A 301 -1.21 -15.25 9.00
N ALA A 302 -1.91 -14.11 8.96
CA ALA A 302 -1.74 -13.08 9.97
C ALA A 302 -3.02 -12.27 10.19
N ALA A 303 -3.16 -11.71 11.40
CA ALA A 303 -4.15 -10.68 11.70
C ALA A 303 -3.59 -9.28 11.37
N PRO A 304 -4.42 -8.36 10.85
CA PRO A 304 -4.02 -6.98 10.63
C PRO A 304 -3.74 -6.27 11.97
N VAL A 305 -2.75 -5.39 11.97
CA VAL A 305 -2.46 -4.51 13.12
C VAL A 305 -3.20 -3.19 12.91
N ARG A 306 -4.00 -2.76 13.89
CA ARG A 306 -4.55 -1.39 13.91
C ARG A 306 -3.44 -0.42 14.31
N ILE A 307 -3.24 0.63 13.51
CA ILE A 307 -2.22 1.63 13.77
C ILE A 307 -2.94 2.95 14.06
N PRO A 308 -2.81 3.51 15.28
CA PRO A 308 -3.35 4.84 15.53
C PRO A 308 -2.58 5.86 14.68
N GLN A 309 -3.28 6.54 13.77
CA GLN A 309 -2.73 7.71 13.09
C GLN A 309 -2.99 8.95 13.96
N ILE A 310 -1.92 9.61 14.41
CA ILE A 310 -2.01 10.84 15.21
C ILE A 310 -2.00 12.04 14.26
N TRP A 311 -2.98 12.92 14.42
CA TRP A 311 -3.06 14.20 13.74
C TRP A 311 -3.19 15.31 14.79
N GLU A 312 -2.31 16.29 14.72
CA GLU A 312 -2.38 17.51 15.53
C GLU A 312 -2.38 18.71 14.58
N PHE A 313 -3.40 19.56 14.71
CA PHE A 313 -3.37 20.90 14.15
C PHE A 313 -2.77 21.82 15.22
N VAL A 314 -1.64 22.43 14.92
CA VAL A 314 -1.07 23.53 15.71
C VAL A 314 -1.28 24.84 14.97
#